data_AF-A0A1H4GVW4-F1
#
_entry.id   AF-A0A1H4GVW4-F1
#
_cell.length_a   1.000
_cell.length_b   1.000
_cell.length_c   1.000
_cell.angle_alpha   90.00
_cell.angle_beta   90.00
_cell.angle_gamma   90.00
#
_symmetry.space_group_name_H-M   'P 1'
#
loop_
_entity.id
_entity.type
_entity.pdbx_description
1 polymer ?
#
loop_
_entity_poly.entity_id
_entity_poly.type
_entity_poly.pdbx_seq_one_letter_code
_entity_poly.pdbx_strand_id
1 'polypeptide(L)'
;MRIGESGIDPYTRAVSDVYQDVFNEGSFIGKGIYDVDAFEQALGERLPENCILSHDLLEGCYARAGLLSDVQLYEEYPVRYSADVSRRHRWIRGDWQLLGWLLPSVPGAGKERQKNPLSWLSRWKIFDNLRRSLTAAALTLLLLLGWTVLPMAGFWTLAVLAILLIPSVSASLLSLVRKPADLLLSQHLAAEMRAAEGHFAQAALTLICLPYEAYFSLDAIIRTIWRMAVSKQRLLEWNPSSEANRDSTTLAAAYRTMWIAPFIAVVTGLYLVLVYPKALLVAAPILLLWWLAPAIIWWMSEPLARRTSKLTPDQTVFLRKTARKTWAYFENLVGVQDN
;
A
#
# COMPACT_ATOMS: atom_id res chain seq x y z
N MET A 1 -2.08 4.89 18.00
CA MET A 1 -1.91 4.17 16.73
C MET A 1 -1.92 5.20 15.60
N ARG A 2 -0.74 5.64 15.14
CA ARG A 2 -0.65 6.51 13.97
C ARG A 2 -0.79 5.63 12.74
N ILE A 3 -1.95 5.66 12.09
CA ILE A 3 -2.11 5.10 10.75
C ILE A 3 -1.36 6.06 9.82
N GLY A 4 -0.07 5.79 9.58
CA GLY A 4 0.79 6.68 8.80
C GLY A 4 2.27 6.67 9.14
N GLU A 5 2.73 5.89 10.13
CA GLU A 5 4.17 5.60 10.21
C GLU A 5 4.52 4.47 9.25
N SER A 6 5.40 4.79 8.31
CA SER A 6 5.81 4.01 7.13
C SER A 6 6.49 2.69 7.53
N GLY A 7 5.64 1.68 7.77
CA GLY A 7 6.03 0.28 7.86
C GLY A 7 5.88 -0.40 6.49
N ILE A 8 7.01 -0.88 5.98
CA ILE A 8 7.13 -1.90 4.92
C ILE A 8 6.26 -1.66 3.66
N ASP A 9 6.07 -0.41 3.22
CA ASP A 9 5.59 -0.15 1.87
C ASP A 9 6.82 0.02 0.94
N PRO A 10 7.05 -0.89 -0.04
CA PRO A 10 8.09 -0.71 -1.05
C PRO A 10 7.90 0.55 -1.91
N TYR A 11 6.75 1.22 -1.85
CA TYR A 11 6.53 2.52 -2.49
C TYR A 11 6.94 3.72 -1.63
N THR A 12 7.26 3.56 -0.33
CA THR A 12 7.28 4.71 0.60
C THR A 12 8.41 4.76 1.63
N ARG A 13 9.39 3.85 1.59
CA ARG A 13 10.64 4.02 2.36
C ARG A 13 11.78 4.53 1.47
N ALA A 14 12.29 5.71 1.83
CA ALA A 14 13.36 6.44 1.18
C ALA A 14 14.77 6.20 1.79
N VAL A 15 15.05 5.00 2.33
CA VAL A 15 16.38 4.70 2.93
C VAL A 15 17.12 3.58 2.19
N SER A 16 16.40 2.68 1.49
CA SER A 16 17.02 1.74 0.56
C SER A 16 15.97 1.21 -0.42
N ASP A 17 16.19 1.40 -1.72
CA ASP A 17 15.45 0.66 -2.75
C ASP A 17 16.27 -0.59 -3.07
N VAL A 18 15.79 -1.76 -2.64
CA VAL A 18 16.47 -3.04 -2.87
C VAL A 18 16.74 -3.26 -4.37
N TYR A 19 15.86 -2.76 -5.23
CA TYR A 19 16.08 -2.86 -6.67
C TYR A 19 17.24 -1.97 -7.13
N GLN A 20 17.38 -0.77 -6.57
CA GLN A 20 18.52 0.09 -6.86
C GLN A 20 19.82 -0.46 -6.30
N ASP A 21 19.82 -0.93 -5.06
CA ASP A 21 21.04 -1.42 -4.40
C ASP A 21 21.59 -2.69 -5.07
N VAL A 22 20.71 -3.56 -5.56
CA VAL A 22 21.10 -4.86 -6.14
C VAL A 22 21.22 -4.80 -7.67
N PHE A 23 20.37 -4.03 -8.34
CA PHE A 23 20.26 -4.03 -9.80
C PHE A 23 20.55 -2.68 -10.46
N ASN A 24 20.89 -1.63 -9.68
CA ASN A 24 21.06 -0.26 -10.16
C ASN A 24 19.81 0.31 -10.88
N GLU A 25 18.61 -0.17 -10.53
CA GLU A 25 17.33 0.28 -11.09
C GLU A 25 16.26 0.45 -9.99
N GLY A 26 15.87 1.69 -9.71
CA GLY A 26 14.77 1.99 -8.79
C GLY A 26 13.37 1.74 -9.39
N SER A 27 12.34 2.05 -8.61
CA SER A 27 10.94 1.99 -9.08
C SER A 27 10.31 3.38 -9.08
N PHE A 28 9.75 3.81 -10.21
CA PHE A 28 9.02 5.07 -10.27
C PHE A 28 7.65 4.93 -9.60
N ILE A 29 7.34 5.87 -8.72
CA ILE A 29 6.13 5.85 -7.88
C ILE A 29 5.16 7.00 -8.24
N GLY A 30 5.29 7.56 -9.44
CA GLY A 30 4.42 8.63 -9.95
C GLY A 30 4.81 10.03 -9.49
N LYS A 31 5.95 10.16 -8.79
CA LYS A 31 6.48 11.43 -8.29
C LYS A 31 7.99 11.40 -8.36
N GLY A 32 8.56 12.48 -8.89
CA GLY A 32 9.99 12.64 -9.02
C GLY A 32 10.34 13.74 -10.01
N ILE A 33 11.64 13.89 -10.23
CA ILE A 33 12.20 14.72 -11.29
C ILE A 33 12.49 13.79 -12.46
N TYR A 34 12.20 14.22 -13.68
CA TYR A 34 12.50 13.45 -14.87
C TYR A 34 13.02 14.36 -15.99
N ASP A 35 13.87 13.79 -16.83
CA ASP A 35 14.32 14.39 -18.08
C ASP A 35 13.20 14.24 -19.12
N VAL A 36 12.67 15.37 -19.59
CA VAL A 36 11.51 15.39 -20.49
C VAL A 36 11.84 14.75 -21.82
N ASP A 37 13.00 15.04 -22.40
CA ASP A 37 13.41 14.52 -23.70
C ASP A 37 13.61 13.01 -23.63
N ALA A 38 14.27 12.52 -22.57
CA ALA A 38 14.46 11.08 -22.36
C ALA A 38 13.12 10.36 -22.13
N PHE A 39 12.21 10.98 -21.38
CA PHE A 39 10.89 10.42 -21.11
C PHE A 39 10.03 10.35 -22.38
N GLU A 40 9.98 11.43 -23.16
CA GLU A 40 9.29 11.45 -24.46
C GLU A 40 9.89 10.44 -25.44
N GLN A 41 11.22 10.32 -25.50
CA GLN A 41 11.87 9.33 -26.35
C GLN A 41 11.57 7.89 -25.93
N ALA A 42 11.47 7.62 -24.62
CA ALA A 42 11.22 6.28 -24.09
C ALA A 42 9.75 5.84 -24.23
N LEU A 43 8.80 6.76 -24.01
CA LEU A 43 7.36 6.47 -23.88
C LEU A 43 6.51 6.98 -25.03
N GLY A 44 7.02 7.90 -25.87
CA GLY A 44 6.33 8.47 -27.01
C GLY A 44 5.67 7.39 -27.87
N GLU A 45 4.34 7.45 -27.98
CA GLU A 45 3.50 6.51 -28.75
C GLU A 45 3.71 5.02 -28.40
N ARG A 46 4.22 4.69 -27.21
CA ARG A 46 4.42 3.30 -26.78
C ARG A 46 3.20 2.69 -26.12
N LEU A 47 2.43 3.49 -25.40
CA LEU A 47 1.33 3.02 -24.57
C LEU A 47 -0.01 3.15 -25.30
N PRO A 48 -0.91 2.17 -25.15
CA PRO A 48 -2.25 2.26 -25.70
C PRO A 48 -3.04 3.35 -24.99
N GLU A 49 -3.72 4.19 -25.77
CA GLU A 49 -4.57 5.25 -25.24
C GLU A 49 -5.71 4.67 -24.38
N ASN A 50 -6.04 5.37 -23.30
CA ASN A 50 -7.22 5.11 -22.46
C ASN A 50 -7.32 3.69 -21.83
N CYS A 51 -6.19 2.98 -21.72
CA CYS A 51 -6.15 1.61 -21.22
C CYS A 51 -5.53 1.44 -19.82
N ILE A 52 -4.68 2.37 -19.39
CA ILE A 52 -3.83 2.21 -18.20
C ILE A 52 -4.21 3.27 -17.15
N LEU A 53 -4.79 2.82 -16.03
CA LEU A 53 -5.26 3.63 -14.91
C LEU A 53 -4.11 4.10 -14.01
N SER A 54 -3.06 3.28 -13.87
CA SER A 54 -1.86 3.61 -13.09
C SER A 54 -0.64 3.31 -13.95
N HIS A 55 0.01 4.36 -14.44
CA HIS A 55 1.14 4.26 -15.36
C HIS A 55 2.50 4.34 -14.66
N ASP A 56 2.57 4.89 -13.45
CA ASP A 56 3.79 5.12 -12.65
C ASP A 56 4.85 4.01 -12.77
N LEU A 57 4.51 2.78 -12.37
CA LEU A 57 5.47 1.67 -12.42
C LEU A 57 5.90 1.38 -13.86
N LEU A 58 4.95 1.41 -14.80
CA LEU A 58 5.22 1.08 -16.18
C LEU A 58 6.15 2.13 -16.81
N GLU A 59 5.89 3.40 -16.59
CA GLU A 59 6.74 4.50 -17.04
C GLU A 59 8.16 4.35 -16.51
N GLY A 60 8.30 4.06 -15.21
CA GLY A 60 9.60 3.73 -14.62
C GLY A 60 10.27 2.50 -15.22
N CYS A 61 9.52 1.55 -15.77
CA CYS A 61 10.08 0.39 -16.47
C CYS A 61 10.55 0.73 -17.90
N TYR A 62 9.98 1.75 -18.56
CA TYR A 62 10.40 2.21 -19.89
C TYR A 62 11.53 3.24 -19.80
N ALA A 63 11.33 4.29 -19.01
CA ALA A 63 12.28 5.40 -18.86
C ALA A 63 13.45 5.06 -17.92
N ARG A 64 13.32 4.00 -17.11
CA ARG A 64 14.15 3.70 -15.94
C ARG A 64 13.97 4.76 -14.85
N ALA A 65 14.21 4.36 -13.61
CA ALA A 65 14.09 5.26 -12.47
C ALA A 65 15.20 4.98 -11.47
N GLY A 66 15.54 6.00 -10.69
CA GLY A 66 16.40 5.91 -9.53
C GLY A 66 15.75 6.61 -8.35
N LEU A 67 15.95 6.06 -7.16
CA LEU A 67 15.68 6.67 -5.87
C LEU A 67 16.78 7.70 -5.56
N LEU A 68 16.32 8.92 -5.27
CA LEU A 68 17.10 10.01 -4.71
C LEU A 68 16.82 10.06 -3.20
N SER A 69 17.77 9.64 -2.37
CA SER A 69 17.55 9.47 -0.91
C SER A 69 17.85 10.71 -0.07
N ASP A 70 18.53 11.71 -0.63
CA ASP A 70 18.93 12.97 0.02
C ASP A 70 17.86 14.07 -0.07
N VAL A 71 16.82 13.88 -0.89
CA VAL A 71 15.69 14.80 -1.02
C VAL A 71 14.41 14.18 -0.45
N GLN A 72 13.74 14.92 0.44
CA GLN A 72 12.49 14.49 1.07
C GLN A 72 11.32 15.33 0.58
N LEU A 73 10.33 14.67 -0.02
CA LEU A 73 9.05 15.27 -0.36
C LEU A 73 8.00 14.89 0.67
N TYR A 74 7.43 15.90 1.36
CA TYR A 74 6.37 15.68 2.33
C TYR A 74 5.01 15.59 1.63
N GLU A 75 4.32 14.47 1.83
CA GLU A 75 2.94 14.26 1.36
C GLU A 75 2.00 13.97 2.53
N GLU A 76 0.75 14.39 2.39
CA GLU A 76 -0.31 14.06 3.32
C GLU A 76 -0.74 12.58 3.17
N TYR A 77 -0.66 11.81 4.25
CA TYR A 77 -1.13 10.43 4.28
C TYR A 77 -2.63 10.36 4.55
N PRO A 78 -3.35 9.34 4.02
CA PRO A 78 -4.77 9.17 4.29
C PRO A 78 -4.99 8.99 5.80
N VAL A 79 -5.75 9.91 6.38
CA VAL A 79 -6.06 9.93 7.83
C VAL A 79 -7.05 8.81 8.21
N ARG A 80 -7.73 8.20 7.23
CA ARG A 80 -8.80 7.22 7.43
C ARG A 80 -8.54 5.94 6.65
N TYR A 81 -8.94 4.80 7.23
CA TYR A 81 -8.81 3.49 6.58
C TYR A 81 -9.61 3.39 5.27
N SER A 82 -10.79 4.01 5.18
CA SER A 82 -11.60 3.99 3.94
C SER A 82 -10.90 4.69 2.77
N ALA A 83 -10.13 5.75 3.05
CA ALA A 83 -9.34 6.45 2.04
C ALA A 83 -8.15 5.60 1.57
N ASP A 84 -7.50 4.88 2.49
CA ASP A 84 -6.45 3.89 2.15
C ASP A 84 -7.00 2.77 1.27
N VAL A 85 -8.14 2.17 1.65
CA VAL A 85 -8.80 1.11 0.87
C VAL A 85 -9.15 1.58 -0.55
N SER A 86 -9.69 2.80 -0.68
CA SER A 86 -10.02 3.37 -2.00
C SER A 86 -8.77 3.57 -2.86
N ARG A 87 -7.66 4.00 -2.26
CA ARG A 87 -6.36 4.13 -2.93
C ARG A 87 -5.81 2.78 -3.37
N ARG A 88 -5.79 1.79 -2.48
CA ARG A 88 -5.31 0.42 -2.76
C ARG A 88 -6.17 -0.28 -3.80
N HIS A 89 -7.49 -0.11 -3.77
CA HIS A 89 -8.40 -0.64 -4.79
C HIS A 89 -8.04 -0.12 -6.17
N ARG A 90 -7.83 1.21 -6.31
CA ARG A 90 -7.37 1.82 -7.56
C ARG A 90 -6.01 1.26 -8.02
N TRP A 91 -5.05 1.14 -7.10
CA TRP A 91 -3.73 0.60 -7.41
C TRP A 91 -3.79 -0.83 -7.93
N ILE A 92 -4.53 -1.71 -7.26
CA ILE A 92 -4.74 -3.09 -7.71
C ILE A 92 -5.38 -3.11 -9.11
N ARG A 93 -6.36 -2.25 -9.38
CA ARG A 93 -6.94 -2.15 -10.73
C ARG A 93 -5.91 -1.73 -11.78
N GLY A 94 -5.08 -0.72 -11.47
CA GLY A 94 -4.00 -0.28 -12.35
C GLY A 94 -2.96 -1.37 -12.60
N ASP A 95 -2.51 -2.07 -11.55
CA ASP A 95 -1.55 -3.17 -11.64
C ASP A 95 -2.07 -4.28 -12.56
N TRP A 96 -3.34 -4.69 -12.40
CA TRP A 96 -3.93 -5.76 -13.21
C TRP A 96 -4.17 -5.38 -14.68
N GLN A 97 -4.22 -4.08 -15.01
CA GLN A 97 -4.20 -3.63 -16.40
C GLN A 97 -2.86 -3.88 -17.09
N LEU A 98 -1.78 -4.02 -16.31
CA LEU A 98 -0.45 -4.33 -16.83
C LEU A 98 -0.23 -5.82 -17.11
N LEU A 99 -1.24 -6.69 -16.95
CA LEU A 99 -1.12 -8.13 -17.17
C LEU A 99 -0.53 -8.48 -18.55
N GLY A 100 -0.86 -7.69 -19.58
CA GLY A 100 -0.32 -7.84 -20.93
C GLY A 100 1.20 -7.67 -21.03
N TRP A 101 1.81 -6.88 -20.12
CA TRP A 101 3.25 -6.62 -20.06
C TRP A 101 4.06 -7.74 -19.43
N LEU A 102 3.43 -8.80 -18.94
CA LEU A 102 4.12 -10.05 -18.57
C LEU A 102 4.37 -10.96 -19.79
N LEU A 103 3.65 -10.75 -20.89
CA LEU A 103 3.74 -11.58 -22.09
C LEU A 103 4.90 -11.14 -23.01
N PRO A 104 5.41 -12.01 -23.91
CA PRO A 104 6.46 -11.65 -24.87
C PRO A 104 6.07 -10.54 -25.86
N SER A 105 4.78 -10.22 -25.96
CA SER A 105 4.23 -9.21 -26.84
C SER A 105 3.27 -8.32 -26.06
N VAL A 106 3.34 -7.00 -26.24
CA VAL A 106 2.58 -5.99 -25.48
C VAL A 106 1.76 -5.11 -26.41
N PRO A 107 0.64 -4.53 -25.96
CA PRO A 107 -0.10 -3.57 -26.78
C PRO A 107 0.75 -2.31 -27.05
N GLY A 108 0.79 -1.87 -28.31
CA GLY A 108 1.33 -0.56 -28.69
C GLY A 108 0.23 0.50 -28.87
N ALA A 109 0.60 1.74 -29.21
CA ALA A 109 -0.36 2.82 -29.43
C ALA A 109 -1.39 2.54 -30.56
N GLY A 110 -1.02 1.76 -31.58
CA GLY A 110 -1.82 1.57 -32.80
C GLY A 110 -2.68 0.30 -32.92
N LYS A 111 -3.21 -0.28 -31.83
CA LYS A 111 -3.86 -1.63 -31.79
C LYS A 111 -2.96 -2.81 -32.19
N GLU A 112 -1.80 -2.54 -32.80
CA GLU A 112 -0.79 -3.54 -33.09
C GLU A 112 -0.04 -3.92 -31.80
N ARG A 113 0.34 -5.20 -31.72
CA ARG A 113 1.17 -5.67 -30.62
C ARG A 113 2.64 -5.58 -31.02
N GLN A 114 3.46 -5.06 -30.13
CA GLN A 114 4.91 -4.99 -30.29
C GLN A 114 5.59 -6.06 -29.44
N LYS A 115 6.85 -6.39 -29.76
CA LYS A 115 7.68 -7.22 -28.88
C LYS A 115 7.85 -6.49 -27.54
N ASN A 116 7.75 -7.23 -26.44
CA ASN A 116 7.88 -6.66 -25.12
C ASN A 116 9.30 -6.09 -24.91
N PRO A 117 9.46 -4.77 -24.73
CA PRO A 117 10.78 -4.17 -24.51
C PRO A 117 11.25 -4.31 -23.06
N LEU A 118 10.36 -4.72 -22.15
CA LEU A 118 10.66 -4.77 -20.72
C LEU A 118 11.72 -5.82 -20.40
N SER A 119 12.65 -5.43 -19.51
CA SER A 119 13.64 -6.35 -18.95
C SER A 119 12.95 -7.47 -18.14
N TRP A 120 13.71 -8.51 -17.80
CA TRP A 120 13.23 -9.53 -16.87
C TRP A 120 12.89 -8.91 -15.50
N LEU A 121 13.69 -7.94 -15.05
CA LEU A 121 13.48 -7.25 -13.77
C LEU A 121 12.18 -6.43 -13.77
N SER A 122 11.92 -5.66 -14.84
CA SER A 122 10.67 -4.90 -14.97
C SER A 122 9.44 -5.81 -14.98
N ARG A 123 9.52 -6.95 -15.67
CA ARG A 123 8.46 -7.97 -15.66
C ARG A 123 8.26 -8.58 -14.27
N TRP A 124 9.35 -8.79 -13.52
CA TRP A 124 9.28 -9.23 -12.13
C TRP A 124 8.60 -8.19 -11.23
N LYS A 125 8.92 -6.89 -11.37
CA LYS A 125 8.26 -5.81 -10.61
C LYS A 125 6.74 -5.82 -10.83
N ILE A 126 6.30 -5.96 -12.09
CA ILE A 126 4.86 -6.08 -12.43
C ILE A 126 4.27 -7.34 -11.80
N PHE A 127 4.92 -8.50 -11.95
CA PHE A 127 4.45 -9.76 -11.39
C PHE A 127 4.32 -9.71 -9.86
N ASP A 128 5.29 -9.10 -9.17
CA ASP A 128 5.26 -9.00 -7.71
C ASP A 128 4.09 -8.14 -7.22
N ASN A 129 3.74 -7.05 -7.92
CA ASN A 129 2.53 -6.28 -7.61
C ASN A 129 1.26 -7.12 -7.72
N LEU A 130 1.11 -7.88 -8.82
CA LEU A 130 -0.03 -8.76 -9.01
C LEU A 130 -0.10 -9.83 -7.91
N ARG A 131 1.02 -10.49 -7.62
CA ARG A 131 1.14 -11.48 -6.54
C ARG A 131 0.77 -10.86 -5.19
N ARG A 132 1.28 -9.67 -4.88
CA ARG A 132 1.01 -8.97 -3.62
C ARG A 132 -0.48 -8.71 -3.43
N SER A 133 -1.20 -8.32 -4.48
CA SER A 133 -2.66 -8.11 -4.44
C SER A 133 -3.47 -9.38 -4.10
N LEU A 134 -2.92 -10.57 -4.35
CA LEU A 134 -3.55 -11.85 -4.03
C LEU A 134 -3.27 -12.34 -2.60
N THR A 135 -2.33 -11.71 -1.88
CA THR A 135 -1.85 -12.20 -0.58
C THR A 135 -2.96 -12.29 0.45
N ALA A 136 -3.79 -11.25 0.58
CA ALA A 136 -4.90 -11.25 1.54
C ALA A 136 -5.89 -12.39 1.25
N ALA A 137 -6.28 -12.57 -0.01
CA ALA A 137 -7.18 -13.65 -0.43
C ALA A 137 -6.56 -15.03 -0.18
N ALA A 138 -5.29 -15.23 -0.49
CA ALA A 138 -4.59 -16.49 -0.26
C ALA A 138 -4.49 -16.83 1.23
N LEU A 139 -4.18 -15.85 2.09
CA LEU A 139 -4.08 -16.08 3.54
C LEU A 139 -5.45 -16.30 4.19
N THR A 140 -6.50 -15.57 3.78
CA THR A 140 -7.87 -15.86 4.23
C THR A 140 -8.28 -17.27 3.83
N LEU A 141 -8.06 -17.66 2.56
CA LEU A 141 -8.39 -19.00 2.08
C LEU A 141 -7.60 -20.08 2.83
N LEU A 142 -6.31 -19.85 3.11
CA LEU A 142 -5.47 -20.78 3.84
C LEU A 142 -5.97 -21.00 5.28
N LEU A 143 -6.39 -19.94 5.98
CA LEU A 143 -7.01 -20.07 7.31
C LEU A 143 -8.33 -20.85 7.24
N LEU A 144 -9.21 -20.50 6.29
CA LEU A 144 -10.50 -21.17 6.14
C LEU A 144 -10.31 -22.66 5.83
N LEU A 145 -9.45 -23.02 4.87
CA LEU A 145 -9.13 -24.42 4.56
C LEU A 145 -8.45 -25.11 5.75
N GLY A 146 -7.52 -24.41 6.41
CA GLY A 146 -6.80 -24.89 7.59
C GLY A 146 -7.71 -25.27 8.76
N TRP A 147 -8.81 -24.54 8.93
CA TRP A 147 -9.77 -24.80 9.99
C TRP A 147 -10.87 -25.79 9.61
N THR A 148 -11.26 -25.84 8.33
CA THR A 148 -12.47 -26.56 7.90
C THR A 148 -12.21 -27.87 7.17
N VAL A 149 -11.08 -27.99 6.46
CA VAL A 149 -10.78 -29.12 5.57
C VAL A 149 -9.48 -29.82 5.93
N LEU A 150 -8.41 -29.07 6.19
CA LEU A 150 -7.06 -29.61 6.36
C LEU A 150 -6.82 -30.13 7.79
N PRO A 151 -5.92 -31.11 7.96
CA PRO A 151 -5.50 -31.53 9.30
C PRO A 151 -4.68 -30.43 9.98
N MET A 152 -4.67 -30.45 11.32
CA MET A 152 -3.85 -29.57 12.17
C MET A 152 -4.16 -28.07 12.01
N ALA A 153 -5.37 -27.64 12.37
CA ALA A 153 -5.77 -26.22 12.40
C ALA A 153 -4.72 -25.28 13.05
N GLY A 154 -4.08 -25.72 14.14
CA GLY A 154 -3.00 -25.00 14.81
C GLY A 154 -1.79 -24.69 13.91
N PHE A 155 -1.39 -25.65 13.07
CA PHE A 155 -0.25 -25.47 12.16
C PHE A 155 -0.54 -24.38 11.12
N TRP A 156 -1.72 -24.42 10.49
CA TRP A 156 -2.09 -23.43 9.47
C TRP A 156 -2.30 -22.04 10.05
N THR A 157 -2.86 -21.93 11.26
CA THR A 157 -2.91 -20.66 11.98
C THR A 157 -1.51 -20.13 12.26
N LEU A 158 -0.60 -20.96 12.76
CA LEU A 158 0.77 -20.55 13.03
C LEU A 158 1.52 -20.16 11.74
N ALA A 159 1.31 -20.88 10.64
CA ALA A 159 1.91 -20.56 9.35
C ALA A 159 1.50 -19.17 8.84
N VAL A 160 0.20 -18.84 8.93
CA VAL A 160 -0.29 -17.51 8.53
C VAL A 160 0.23 -16.41 9.44
N LEU A 161 0.24 -16.65 10.76
CA LEU A 161 0.85 -15.71 11.71
C LEU A 161 2.34 -15.51 11.43
N ALA A 162 3.07 -16.57 11.11
CA ALA A 162 4.49 -16.49 10.76
C ALA A 162 4.70 -15.67 9.48
N ILE A 163 3.90 -15.90 8.43
CA ILE A 163 3.99 -15.11 7.18
C ILE A 163 3.79 -13.61 7.44
N LEU A 164 2.86 -13.24 8.33
CA LEU A 164 2.59 -11.84 8.67
C LEU A 164 3.64 -11.23 9.61
N LEU A 165 4.18 -12.01 10.55
CA LEU A 165 5.04 -11.49 11.62
C LEU A 165 6.53 -11.59 11.33
N ILE A 166 6.98 -12.56 10.53
CA ILE A 166 8.41 -12.74 10.19
C ILE A 166 9.02 -11.45 9.62
N PRO A 167 8.42 -10.75 8.64
CA PRO A 167 8.99 -9.52 8.12
C PRO A 167 9.20 -8.44 9.20
N SER A 168 8.21 -8.26 10.09
CA SER A 168 8.27 -7.29 11.19
C SER A 168 9.36 -7.66 12.20
N VAL A 169 9.49 -8.94 12.53
CA VAL A 169 10.55 -9.46 13.41
C VAL A 169 11.92 -9.28 12.76
N SER A 170 12.09 -9.68 11.50
CA SER A 170 13.36 -9.54 10.77
C SER A 170 13.77 -8.08 10.63
N ALA A 171 12.85 -7.18 10.29
CA ALA A 171 13.12 -5.75 10.20
C ALA A 171 13.57 -5.17 11.54
N SER A 172 12.87 -5.52 12.63
CA SER A 172 13.21 -5.07 13.99
C SER A 172 14.55 -5.63 14.49
N LEU A 173 14.88 -6.88 14.15
CA LEU A 173 16.17 -7.48 14.51
C LEU A 173 17.33 -6.84 13.73
N LEU A 174 17.16 -6.64 12.42
CA LEU A 174 18.19 -6.01 11.59
C LEU A 174 18.45 -4.56 12.02
N SER A 175 17.41 -3.82 12.36
CA SER A 175 17.54 -2.43 12.79
C SER A 175 18.21 -2.31 14.16
N LEU A 176 17.94 -3.25 15.08
CA LEU A 176 18.62 -3.34 16.37
C LEU A 176 20.13 -3.63 16.24
N VAL A 177 20.53 -4.43 15.26
CA VAL A 177 21.95 -4.76 15.01
C VAL A 177 22.69 -3.60 14.32
N ARG A 178 22.00 -2.83 13.46
CA ARG A 178 22.58 -1.70 12.71
C ARG A 178 22.53 -0.38 13.48
N LYS A 179 23.18 -0.32 14.65
CA LYS A 179 23.29 0.92 15.44
C LYS A 179 24.17 1.96 14.73
N PRO A 180 23.67 3.19 14.46
CA PRO A 180 24.52 4.28 13.97
C PRO A 180 25.55 4.71 15.03
N ALA A 181 26.77 5.04 14.59
CA ALA A 181 27.88 5.42 15.47
C ALA A 181 27.55 6.67 16.30
N ASP A 182 26.82 7.62 15.72
CA ASP A 182 26.56 8.95 16.31
C ASP A 182 25.35 9.00 17.25
N LEU A 183 24.66 7.88 17.48
CA LEU A 183 23.49 7.82 18.35
C LEU A 183 23.80 7.17 19.70
N LEU A 184 23.27 7.78 20.78
CA LEU A 184 23.27 7.15 22.10
C LEU A 184 22.43 5.87 22.06
N LEU A 185 22.87 4.85 22.80
CA LEU A 185 22.18 3.55 22.84
C LEU A 185 20.71 3.69 23.29
N SER A 186 20.43 4.55 24.26
CA SER A 186 19.05 4.82 24.74
C SER A 186 18.16 5.45 23.67
N GLN A 187 18.71 6.38 22.88
CA GLN A 187 17.99 7.04 21.79
C GLN A 187 17.74 6.08 20.63
N HIS A 188 18.71 5.23 20.31
CA HIS A 188 18.57 4.16 19.33
C HIS A 188 17.50 3.15 19.76
N LEU A 189 17.59 2.57 20.97
CA LEU A 189 16.59 1.62 21.48
C LEU A 189 15.18 2.21 21.53
N ALA A 190 15.03 3.47 21.93
CA ALA A 190 13.73 4.13 21.94
C ALA A 190 13.18 4.37 20.52
N ALA A 191 14.04 4.66 19.54
CA ALA A 191 13.64 4.80 18.14
C ALA A 191 13.24 3.44 17.54
N GLU A 192 14.03 2.39 17.80
CA GLU A 192 13.75 1.03 17.33
C GLU A 192 12.46 0.47 17.95
N MET A 193 12.22 0.72 19.24
CA MET A 193 10.98 0.30 19.89
C MET A 193 9.74 0.92 19.23
N ARG A 194 9.80 2.21 18.87
CA ARG A 194 8.71 2.89 18.13
C ARG A 194 8.55 2.33 16.72
N ALA A 195 9.65 2.07 16.02
CA ALA A 195 9.61 1.48 14.68
C ALA A 195 9.01 0.07 14.71
N ALA A 196 9.41 -0.76 15.68
CA ALA A 196 8.86 -2.08 15.91
C ALA A 196 7.35 -2.00 16.24
N GLU A 197 6.94 -1.10 17.13
CA GLU A 197 5.51 -0.85 17.43
C GLU A 197 4.72 -0.60 16.14
N GLY A 198 5.23 0.24 15.24
CA GLY A 198 4.62 0.49 13.93
C GLY A 198 4.49 -0.78 13.07
N HIS A 199 5.55 -1.58 12.95
CA HIS A 199 5.54 -2.81 12.15
C HIS A 199 4.58 -3.87 12.69
N PHE A 200 4.54 -4.05 14.01
CA PHE A 200 3.61 -5.00 14.64
C PHE A 200 2.17 -4.50 14.61
N ALA A 201 1.95 -3.18 14.78
CA ALA A 201 0.63 -2.58 14.64
C ALA A 201 0.06 -2.77 13.23
N GLN A 202 0.89 -2.63 12.20
CA GLN A 202 0.50 -2.87 10.81
C GLN A 202 0.18 -4.35 10.57
N ALA A 203 1.04 -5.28 11.01
CA ALA A 203 0.78 -6.71 10.88
C ALA A 203 -0.52 -7.14 11.59
N ALA A 204 -0.79 -6.59 12.78
CA ALA A 204 -2.04 -6.80 13.50
C ALA A 204 -3.24 -6.24 12.74
N LEU A 205 -3.14 -5.02 12.19
CA LEU A 205 -4.20 -4.41 11.39
C LEU A 205 -4.51 -5.24 10.13
N THR A 206 -3.47 -5.75 9.45
CA THR A 206 -3.61 -6.66 8.31
C THR A 206 -4.34 -7.95 8.73
N LEU A 207 -4.00 -8.55 9.87
CA LEU A 207 -4.69 -9.75 10.36
C LEU A 207 -6.17 -9.49 10.69
N ILE A 208 -6.45 -8.36 11.35
CA ILE A 208 -7.81 -7.93 11.73
C ILE A 208 -8.66 -7.72 10.46
N CYS A 209 -8.12 -7.03 9.46
CA CYS A 209 -8.85 -6.67 8.25
C CYS A 209 -8.76 -7.72 7.14
N LEU A 210 -8.08 -8.84 7.36
CA LEU A 210 -7.69 -9.78 6.32
C LEU A 210 -8.84 -10.20 5.38
N PRO A 211 -10.05 -10.57 5.85
CA PRO A 211 -11.13 -10.96 4.96
C PRO A 211 -11.70 -9.78 4.16
N TYR A 212 -11.68 -8.57 4.74
CA TYR A 212 -12.09 -7.36 4.04
C TYR A 212 -11.06 -6.96 2.98
N GLU A 213 -9.76 -7.10 3.29
CA GLU A 213 -8.68 -6.91 2.31
C GLU A 213 -8.77 -7.91 1.15
N ALA A 214 -9.03 -9.18 1.45
CA ALA A 214 -9.30 -10.19 0.44
C ALA A 214 -10.47 -9.79 -0.47
N TYR A 215 -11.58 -9.32 0.12
CA TYR A 215 -12.78 -8.93 -0.60
C TYR A 215 -12.54 -7.78 -1.58
N PHE A 216 -12.03 -6.63 -1.11
CA PHE A 216 -11.86 -5.49 -2.03
C PHE A 216 -10.75 -5.74 -3.05
N SER A 217 -9.73 -6.53 -2.70
CA SER A 217 -8.68 -6.91 -3.64
C SER A 217 -9.24 -7.79 -4.75
N LEU A 218 -10.03 -8.82 -4.40
CA LEU A 218 -10.71 -9.66 -5.39
C LEU A 218 -11.72 -8.89 -6.24
N ASP A 219 -12.49 -7.96 -5.65
CA ASP A 219 -13.37 -7.08 -6.44
C ASP A 219 -12.56 -6.26 -7.46
N ALA A 220 -11.46 -5.63 -7.05
CA ALA A 220 -10.60 -4.88 -7.96
C ALA A 220 -10.07 -5.75 -9.10
N ILE A 221 -9.60 -6.97 -8.79
CA ILE A 221 -9.06 -7.94 -9.74
C ILE A 221 -10.13 -8.38 -10.74
N ILE A 222 -11.25 -8.92 -10.25
CA ILE A 222 -12.33 -9.48 -11.08
C ILE A 222 -12.93 -8.38 -11.96
N ARG A 223 -13.19 -7.18 -11.40
CA ARG A 223 -13.70 -6.03 -12.13
C ARG A 223 -12.75 -5.61 -13.24
N THR A 224 -11.45 -5.62 -12.99
CA THR A 224 -10.44 -5.24 -13.99
C THR A 224 -10.35 -6.26 -15.10
N ILE A 225 -10.26 -7.55 -14.77
CA ILE A 225 -10.26 -8.65 -15.75
C ILE A 225 -11.51 -8.58 -16.62
N TRP A 226 -12.69 -8.42 -16.01
CA TRP A 226 -13.95 -8.27 -16.74
C TRP A 226 -13.94 -7.07 -17.69
N ARG A 227 -13.45 -5.91 -17.24
CA ARG A 227 -13.38 -4.71 -18.06
C ARG A 227 -12.40 -4.84 -19.22
N MET A 228 -11.28 -5.53 -19.03
CA MET A 228 -10.30 -5.72 -20.10
C MET A 228 -10.74 -6.79 -21.11
N ALA A 229 -11.26 -7.91 -20.62
CA ALA A 229 -11.56 -9.08 -21.45
C ALA A 229 -12.95 -8.99 -22.11
N VAL A 230 -13.94 -8.45 -21.40
CA VAL A 230 -15.35 -8.52 -21.81
C VAL A 230 -15.92 -7.15 -22.12
N SER A 231 -16.04 -6.24 -21.14
CA SER A 231 -16.81 -5.01 -21.35
C SER A 231 -16.07 -3.96 -22.19
N LYS A 232 -14.73 -3.90 -22.09
CA LYS A 232 -13.86 -2.90 -22.73
C LYS A 232 -14.29 -1.45 -22.49
N GLN A 233 -14.98 -1.22 -21.37
CA GLN A 233 -15.55 0.08 -20.98
C GLN A 233 -15.06 0.48 -19.60
N ARG A 234 -14.97 1.79 -19.34
CA ARG A 234 -14.62 2.37 -18.04
C ARG A 234 -13.28 1.86 -17.48
N LEU A 235 -12.29 1.67 -18.35
CA LEU A 235 -10.93 1.24 -17.96
C LEU A 235 -10.24 2.28 -17.08
N LEU A 236 -10.54 3.57 -17.28
CA LEU A 236 -9.97 4.69 -16.52
C LEU A 236 -10.89 5.22 -15.41
N GLU A 237 -11.97 4.51 -15.05
CA GLU A 237 -12.90 5.01 -14.04
C GLU A 237 -12.20 5.14 -12.68
N TRP A 238 -12.17 6.37 -12.18
CA TRP A 238 -11.57 6.73 -10.91
C TRP A 238 -12.57 7.52 -10.07
N ASN A 239 -12.71 7.15 -8.79
CA ASN A 239 -13.46 7.94 -7.83
C ASN A 239 -12.51 8.95 -7.17
N PRO A 240 -12.82 10.26 -7.23
CA PRO A 240 -12.02 11.28 -6.56
C PRO A 240 -11.89 10.99 -5.07
N SER A 241 -10.69 11.23 -4.51
CA SER A 241 -10.40 11.05 -3.09
C SER A 241 -11.32 11.86 -2.16
N SER A 242 -11.92 12.94 -2.66
CA SER A 242 -12.88 13.79 -1.95
C SER A 242 -14.23 13.10 -1.67
N GLU A 243 -14.65 12.12 -2.48
CA GLU A 243 -15.89 11.38 -2.26
C GLU A 243 -15.74 10.28 -1.19
N ALA A 244 -14.57 9.64 -1.11
CA ALA A 244 -14.26 8.62 -0.09
C ALA A 244 -14.22 9.18 1.35
N ASN A 245 -14.02 10.49 1.51
CA ASN A 245 -14.05 11.16 2.81
C ASN A 245 -15.47 11.49 3.30
N ARG A 246 -16.49 11.36 2.45
CA ARG A 246 -17.91 11.58 2.82
C ARG A 246 -18.59 10.36 3.42
N ASP A 247 -17.93 9.20 3.41
CA ASP A 247 -18.47 8.01 4.06
C ASP A 247 -18.73 8.29 5.54
N SER A 248 -19.98 8.08 5.93
CA SER A 248 -20.53 8.39 7.24
C SER A 248 -19.67 7.77 8.35
N THR A 249 -19.30 8.59 9.33
CA THR A 249 -18.44 8.23 10.47
C THR A 249 -19.15 7.35 11.51
N THR A 250 -20.22 6.65 11.12
CA THR A 250 -21.03 5.86 12.05
C THR A 250 -20.56 4.41 12.08
N LEU A 251 -20.69 3.79 13.25
CA LEU A 251 -20.39 2.37 13.42
C LEU A 251 -21.19 1.49 12.44
N ALA A 252 -22.47 1.80 12.23
CA ALA A 252 -23.34 1.09 11.30
C ALA A 252 -22.80 1.14 9.85
N ALA A 253 -22.24 2.27 9.44
CA ALA A 253 -21.64 2.38 8.12
C ALA A 253 -20.36 1.56 8.00
N ALA A 254 -19.53 1.51 9.04
CA ALA A 254 -18.35 0.64 9.06
C ALA A 254 -18.75 -0.84 8.90
N TYR A 255 -19.79 -1.30 9.62
CA TYR A 255 -20.31 -2.67 9.47
C TYR A 255 -20.93 -2.93 8.09
N ARG A 256 -21.57 -1.93 7.47
CA ARG A 256 -22.09 -2.05 6.10
C ARG A 256 -20.95 -2.16 5.08
N THR A 257 -19.91 -1.35 5.22
CA THR A 257 -18.78 -1.33 4.30
C THR A 257 -17.93 -2.61 4.44
N MET A 258 -17.65 -3.02 5.68
CA MET A 258 -16.77 -4.15 5.99
C MET A 258 -17.54 -5.45 6.30
N TRP A 259 -18.80 -5.56 5.87
CA TRP A 259 -19.74 -6.65 6.24
C TRP A 259 -19.19 -8.06 6.02
N ILE A 260 -18.30 -8.22 5.04
CA ILE A 260 -17.74 -9.51 4.65
C ILE A 260 -16.88 -10.14 5.76
N ALA A 261 -16.21 -9.33 6.58
CA ALA A 261 -15.38 -9.81 7.69
C ALA A 261 -16.21 -10.48 8.80
N PRO A 262 -17.24 -9.83 9.40
CA PRO A 262 -18.11 -10.49 10.35
C PRO A 262 -18.94 -11.61 9.73
N PHE A 263 -19.32 -11.52 8.45
CA PHE A 263 -20.01 -12.60 7.76
C PHE A 263 -19.17 -13.88 7.70
N ILE A 264 -17.93 -13.78 7.22
CA ILE A 264 -16.99 -14.92 7.17
C ILE A 264 -16.73 -15.46 8.58
N ALA A 265 -16.58 -14.58 9.57
CA ALA A 265 -16.36 -14.98 10.96
C ALA A 265 -17.52 -15.83 11.51
N VAL A 266 -18.76 -15.37 11.33
CA VAL A 266 -19.96 -16.04 11.84
C VAL A 266 -20.21 -17.36 11.11
N VAL A 267 -20.14 -17.37 9.79
CA VAL A 267 -20.36 -18.60 8.98
C VAL A 267 -19.33 -19.66 9.32
N THR A 268 -18.05 -19.27 9.39
CA THR A 268 -16.96 -20.20 9.74
C THR A 268 -17.10 -20.67 11.19
N GLY A 269 -17.40 -19.77 12.12
CA GLY A 269 -17.61 -20.12 13.53
C GLY A 269 -18.77 -21.11 13.71
N LEU A 270 -19.91 -20.88 13.04
CA LEU A 270 -21.06 -21.79 13.07
C LEU A 270 -20.69 -23.16 12.48
N TYR A 271 -20.00 -23.19 11.33
CA TYR A 271 -19.52 -24.44 10.75
C TYR A 271 -18.61 -25.20 11.73
N LEU A 272 -17.65 -24.54 12.37
CA LEU A 272 -16.74 -25.19 13.32
C LEU A 272 -17.47 -25.72 14.55
N VAL A 273 -18.45 -24.99 15.08
CA VAL A 273 -19.28 -25.46 16.21
C VAL A 273 -20.04 -26.74 15.85
N LEU A 274 -20.54 -26.84 14.62
CA LEU A 274 -21.37 -27.97 14.18
C LEU A 274 -20.55 -29.18 13.69
N VAL A 275 -19.44 -28.94 13.01
CA VAL A 275 -18.70 -29.98 12.27
C VAL A 275 -17.36 -30.32 12.90
N TYR A 276 -16.59 -29.33 13.35
CA TYR A 276 -15.24 -29.56 13.89
C TYR A 276 -14.88 -28.68 15.10
N PRO A 277 -15.49 -28.94 16.29
CA PRO A 277 -15.37 -28.06 17.45
C PRO A 277 -13.95 -27.91 17.98
N LYS A 278 -13.08 -28.89 17.75
CA LYS A 278 -11.68 -28.86 18.21
C LYS A 278 -10.88 -27.73 17.58
N ALA A 279 -11.14 -27.38 16.31
CA ALA A 279 -10.48 -26.26 15.66
C ALA A 279 -10.95 -24.90 16.18
N LEU A 280 -12.12 -24.83 16.84
CA LEU A 280 -12.69 -23.58 17.33
C LEU A 280 -11.77 -22.91 18.36
N LEU A 281 -11.07 -23.67 19.20
CA LEU A 281 -10.14 -23.09 20.19
C LEU A 281 -9.02 -22.26 19.55
N VAL A 282 -8.53 -22.71 18.38
CA VAL A 282 -7.47 -22.03 17.64
C VAL A 282 -8.04 -20.92 16.74
N ALA A 283 -9.20 -21.16 16.13
CA ALA A 283 -9.82 -20.22 15.19
C ALA A 283 -10.50 -19.04 15.90
N ALA A 284 -11.08 -19.26 17.09
CA ALA A 284 -11.93 -18.29 17.79
C ALA A 284 -11.26 -16.91 18.01
N PRO A 285 -9.99 -16.81 18.43
CA PRO A 285 -9.34 -15.51 18.56
C PRO A 285 -9.33 -14.72 17.24
N ILE A 286 -9.02 -15.36 16.12
CA ILE A 286 -8.96 -14.70 14.81
C ILE A 286 -10.37 -14.40 14.30
N LEU A 287 -11.33 -15.33 14.46
CA LEU A 287 -12.73 -15.10 14.10
C LEU A 287 -13.32 -13.92 14.89
N LEU A 288 -12.97 -13.77 16.17
CA LEU A 288 -13.38 -12.63 16.99
C LEU A 288 -12.79 -11.32 16.46
N LEU A 289 -11.51 -11.32 16.05
CA LEU A 289 -10.89 -10.15 15.41
C LEU A 289 -11.62 -9.78 14.12
N TRP A 290 -11.98 -10.75 13.27
CA TRP A 290 -12.71 -10.48 12.03
C TRP A 290 -14.14 -9.98 12.27
N TRP A 291 -14.79 -10.49 13.31
CA TRP A 291 -16.11 -10.00 13.72
C TRP A 291 -16.04 -8.55 14.24
N LEU A 292 -15.03 -8.23 15.04
CA LEU A 292 -14.80 -6.89 15.61
C LEU A 292 -14.11 -5.91 14.64
N ALA A 293 -13.60 -6.37 13.51
CA ALA A 293 -12.81 -5.55 12.58
C ALA A 293 -13.49 -4.21 12.21
N PRO A 294 -14.80 -4.16 11.87
CA PRO A 294 -15.46 -2.90 11.57
C PRO A 294 -15.49 -1.93 12.76
N ALA A 295 -15.67 -2.44 13.98
CA ALA A 295 -15.69 -1.64 15.20
C ALA A 295 -14.29 -1.11 15.55
N ILE A 296 -13.26 -1.94 15.41
CA ILE A 296 -11.86 -1.55 15.62
C ILE A 296 -11.48 -0.44 14.63
N ILE A 297 -11.79 -0.62 13.34
CA ILE A 297 -11.50 0.38 12.30
C ILE A 297 -12.26 1.68 12.52
N TRP A 298 -13.54 1.59 12.90
CA TRP A 298 -14.34 2.77 13.23
C TRP A 298 -13.71 3.57 14.38
N TRP A 299 -13.35 2.90 15.48
CA TRP A 299 -12.70 3.53 16.62
C TRP A 299 -11.33 4.14 16.26
N MET A 300 -10.54 3.45 15.44
CA MET A 300 -9.25 3.96 14.98
C MET A 300 -9.36 5.13 13.99
N SER A 301 -10.49 5.25 13.28
CA SER A 301 -10.73 6.30 12.28
C SER A 301 -11.34 7.57 12.88
N GLU A 302 -11.58 7.60 14.19
CA GLU A 302 -12.07 8.78 14.88
C GLU A 302 -11.00 9.89 14.84
N PRO A 303 -11.31 11.07 14.30
CA PRO A 303 -10.30 12.11 14.09
C PRO A 303 -9.73 12.53 15.44
N LEU A 304 -8.44 12.27 15.65
CA LEU A 304 -7.69 12.85 16.74
C LEU A 304 -7.85 14.36 16.66
N ALA A 305 -8.42 14.99 17.70
CA ALA A 305 -8.61 16.43 17.77
C ALA A 305 -7.27 17.10 17.42
N ARG A 306 -7.22 17.78 16.27
CA ARG A 306 -6.02 18.44 15.79
C ARG A 306 -5.65 19.45 16.87
N ARG A 307 -4.59 19.18 17.63
CA ARG A 307 -4.04 20.15 18.59
C ARG A 307 -3.57 21.33 17.75
N THR A 308 -4.42 22.33 17.62
CA THR A 308 -4.02 23.61 17.04
C THR A 308 -3.02 24.20 18.01
N SER A 309 -1.75 24.18 17.64
CA SER A 309 -0.72 24.91 18.37
C SER A 309 -1.11 26.38 18.31
N LYS A 310 -1.56 26.94 19.44
CA LYS A 310 -1.77 28.39 19.56
C LYS A 310 -0.39 29.03 19.55
N LEU A 311 0.01 29.57 18.40
CA LEU A 311 1.25 30.30 18.26
C LEU A 311 1.15 31.62 19.04
N THR A 312 2.22 31.99 19.73
CA THR A 312 2.32 33.32 20.32
C THR A 312 2.46 34.38 19.21
N PRO A 313 2.17 35.66 19.49
CA PRO A 313 2.42 36.75 18.55
C PRO A 313 3.86 36.76 18.03
N ASP A 314 4.84 36.54 18.93
CA ASP A 314 6.26 36.52 18.58
C ASP A 314 6.63 35.35 17.66
N GLN A 315 6.11 34.15 17.93
CA GLN A 315 6.28 32.99 17.05
C GLN A 315 5.67 33.25 15.67
N THR A 316 4.53 33.92 15.61
CA THR A 316 3.86 34.27 14.35
C THR A 316 4.71 35.26 13.53
N VAL A 317 5.25 36.30 14.18
CA VAL A 317 6.14 37.27 13.53
C VAL A 317 7.43 36.60 13.06
N PHE A 318 8.03 35.74 13.88
CA PHE A 318 9.20 34.96 13.51
C PHE A 318 8.94 34.11 12.26
N LEU A 319 7.89 33.27 12.27
CA LEU A 319 7.56 32.40 11.15
C LEU A 319 7.26 33.18 9.87
N ARG A 320 6.56 34.32 9.95
CA ARG A 320 6.31 35.20 8.79
C ARG A 320 7.60 35.80 8.23
N LYS A 321 8.51 36.26 9.09
CA LYS A 321 9.82 36.78 8.67
C LYS A 321 10.63 35.69 7.98
N THR A 322 10.67 34.48 8.55
CA THR A 322 11.37 33.33 7.97
C THR A 322 10.77 32.98 6.61
N ALA A 323 9.44 32.84 6.52
CA ALA A 323 8.75 32.56 5.26
C ALA A 323 9.04 33.63 4.19
N ARG A 324 9.02 34.92 4.54
CA ARG A 324 9.34 35.99 3.56
C ARG A 324 10.79 35.95 3.12
N LYS A 325 11.74 35.66 4.02
CA LYS A 325 13.16 35.50 3.67
C LYS A 325 13.39 34.30 2.77
N THR A 326 12.79 33.15 3.08
CA THR A 326 12.85 31.96 2.24
C THR A 326 12.26 32.25 0.86
N TRP A 327 11.10 32.91 0.78
CA TRP A 327 10.52 33.32 -0.51
C TRP A 327 11.43 34.27 -1.28
N ALA A 328 12.00 35.29 -0.61
CA ALA A 328 12.91 36.24 -1.24
C ALA A 328 14.19 35.59 -1.77
N TYR A 329 14.66 34.51 -1.14
CA TYR A 329 15.80 33.73 -1.65
C TYR A 329 15.46 33.13 -3.02
N PHE A 330 14.34 32.40 -3.14
CA PHE A 330 13.92 31.82 -4.42
C PHE A 330 13.56 32.88 -5.47
N GLU A 331 12.89 33.96 -5.06
CA GLU A 331 12.53 35.09 -5.92
C GLU A 331 13.74 35.78 -6.56
N ASN A 332 14.87 35.84 -5.85
CA ASN A 332 16.08 36.51 -6.32
C ASN A 332 17.10 35.58 -7.02
N LEU A 333 17.09 34.29 -6.69
CA LEU A 333 18.14 33.34 -7.10
C LEU A 333 17.66 32.21 -8.00
N VAL A 334 16.35 32.11 -8.27
CA VAL A 334 15.79 31.15 -9.22
C VAL A 334 14.96 31.95 -10.23
N GLY A 335 15.63 32.41 -11.29
CA GLY A 335 15.04 33.17 -12.39
C GLY A 335 14.78 32.32 -13.63
N VAL A 336 14.25 32.94 -14.69
CA VAL A 336 13.99 32.29 -15.99
C VAL A 336 15.27 31.75 -16.66
N GLN A 337 16.45 32.18 -16.20
CA GLN A 337 17.75 31.73 -16.70
C GLN A 337 18.28 30.47 -15.99
N ASP A 338 17.66 30.08 -14.87
CA ASP A 338 18.04 28.92 -14.05
C ASP A 338 17.14 27.69 -14.30
N ASN A 339 16.16 27.81 -15.20
CA ASN A 339 15.32 26.74 -15.76
C ASN A 339 15.65 26.56 -17.25
#